data_AF-A0A967JCX1-F1
#
_entry.id   AF-A0A967JCX1-F1
#
_cell.length_a   1.000
_cell.length_b   1.000
_cell.length_c   1.000
_cell.angle_alpha   90.00
_cell.angle_beta   90.00
_cell.angle_gamma   90.00
#
_symmetry.space_group_name_H-M   'P 1'
#
loop_
_entity.id
_entity.type
_entity.pdbx_description
1 polymer ?
#
loop_
_entity_poly.entity_id
_entity_poly.type
_entity_poly.pdbx_seq_one_letter_code
_entity_poly.pdbx_strand_id
1 'polypeptide(L)' 'MWVHLESGDPIGHLPPEIGAWLAPWMRGGGGARARMLKVGGADVPSWRRVLVEVDCVG' A
#
# COMPACT_ATOMS: atom_id res chain seq x y z
N MET A 1 4.08 -4.91 -4.96
CA MET A 1 4.54 -4.46 -3.62
C MET A 1 3.39 -4.61 -2.66
N TRP A 2 3.58 -5.31 -1.54
CA TRP A 2 2.52 -5.56 -0.57
C TRP A 2 2.39 -4.41 0.43
N VAL A 3 1.16 -4.10 0.81
CA VAL A 3 0.83 -3.19 1.91
C VAL A 3 0.46 -4.06 3.10
N HIS A 4 1.04 -3.77 4.25
CA HIS A 4 0.83 -4.51 5.49
C HIS A 4 0.30 -3.58 6.57
N LEU A 5 -0.46 -4.15 7.51
CA LEU A 5 -0.71 -3.54 8.81
C LEU A 5 0.59 -3.47 9.62
N GLU A 6 0.59 -2.64 10.66
CA GLU A 6 1.71 -2.58 11.62
C GLU A 6 1.92 -3.93 12.35
N SER A 7 0.88 -4.77 12.45
CA SER A 7 0.98 -6.15 12.93
C SER A 7 1.76 -7.08 11.99
N GLY A 8 1.96 -6.69 10.74
CA GLY A 8 2.56 -7.49 9.67
C GLY A 8 1.56 -8.15 8.72
N ASP A 9 0.26 -8.09 9.00
CA ASP A 9 -0.76 -8.73 8.16
C ASP A 9 -0.91 -8.03 6.80
N PRO A 10 -0.90 -8.75 5.67
CA PRO A 10 -1.06 -8.15 4.35
C PRO A 10 -2.52 -7.72 4.11
N ILE A 11 -2.72 -6.49 3.63
CA ILE A 11 -4.05 -5.94 3.32
C ILE A 11 -4.31 -5.78 1.82
N GLY A 12 -3.26 -5.86 1.00
CA GLY A 12 -3.36 -5.76 -0.45
C GLY A 12 -2.03 -5.47 -1.12
N HIS A 13 -2.07 -5.24 -2.42
CA HIS A 13 -0.90 -4.85 -3.20
C HIS A 13 -1.11 -3.47 -3.81
N LEU A 14 -0.04 -2.70 -3.89
CA LEU A 14 -0.02 -1.49 -4.72
C LEU A 14 -0.09 -1.89 -6.20
N PRO A 15 -0.77 -1.08 -7.04
CA PRO A 15 -0.78 -1.28 -8.49
C PRO A 15 0.62 -1.52 -9.06
N PRO A 16 0.77 -2.38 -10.07
CA PRO A 16 2.07 -2.71 -10.67
C PRO A 16 2.87 -1.49 -11.09
N GLU A 17 2.22 -0.51 -11.73
CA GLU A 17 2.83 0.77 -12.13
C GLU A 17 3.52 1.50 -10.97
N ILE A 18 2.92 1.51 -9.77
CA ILE A 18 3.54 2.12 -8.59
C ILE A 18 4.68 1.24 -8.07
N GLY A 19 4.43 -0.07 -7.96
CA GLY A 19 5.42 -1.03 -7.49
C GLY A 19 6.70 -1.06 -8.33
N ALA A 20 6.58 -0.82 -9.64
CA ALA A 20 7.69 -0.86 -10.59
C ALA A 20 8.79 0.16 -10.29
N TRP A 21 8.42 1.37 -9.85
CA TRP A 21 9.39 2.41 -9.49
C TRP A 21 9.66 2.49 -7.98
N LEU A 22 8.66 2.20 -7.14
CA LEU A 22 8.82 2.32 -5.69
C LEU A 22 9.72 1.21 -5.12
N ALA A 23 9.62 -0.01 -5.66
CA ALA A 23 10.44 -1.14 -5.21
C ALA A 23 11.96 -0.94 -5.41
N PRO A 24 12.47 -0.51 -6.57
CA PRO A 24 13.90 -0.20 -6.69
C PRO A 24 14.31 1.00 -5.83
N TRP A 25 13.48 2.05 -5.72
CA TRP A 25 13.81 3.21 -4.88
C TRP A 25 13.94 2.83 -3.39
N MET A 26 13.00 2.05 -2.84
CA MET A 26 13.09 1.60 -1.45
C MET A 26 14.29 0.68 -1.20
N ARG A 27 14.65 -0.17 -2.18
CA ARG A 27 15.88 -0.99 -2.12
C ARG A 27 17.15 -0.14 -2.11
N GLY A 28 17.09 1.09 -2.62
CA GLY A 28 18.18 2.07 -2.55
C GLY A 28 18.28 2.82 -1.21
N GLY A 29 17.43 2.48 -0.22
CA GLY A 29 17.43 3.11 1.10
C GLY A 29 16.27 4.07 1.36
N GLY A 30 15.40 4.31 0.37
CA GLY A 30 14.16 5.05 0.58
C GLY A 30 13.16 4.27 1.45
N GLY A 31 12.30 4.97 2.17
CA GLY A 31 11.20 4.38 2.93
C GLY A 31 9.84 4.82 2.37
N ALA A 32 8.79 4.05 2.60
CA ALA A 32 7.44 4.48 2.28
C ALA A 32 6.51 4.17 3.45
N ARG A 33 5.56 5.08 3.70
CA ARG A 33 4.48 4.87 4.66
C ARG A 33 3.16 4.83 3.90
N ALA A 34 2.32 3.86 4.23
CA ALA A 34 0.94 3.83 3.75
C ALA A 34 -0.01 4.25 4.89
N ARG A 35 -0.99 5.09 4.57
CA ARG A 35 -2.08 5.46 5.48
C ARG A 35 -3.41 5.03 4.89
N MET A 36 -4.23 4.37 5.67
CA MET A 36 -5.59 4.04 5.28
C MET A 36 -6.44 5.31 5.23
N LEU A 37 -7.02 5.61 4.06
CA LEU A 37 -7.98 6.72 3.91
C LEU A 37 -9.42 6.23 4.04
N LYS A 38 -9.70 5.01 3.57
CA LYS A 38 -11.04 4.42 3.62
C LYS A 38 -10.99 2.90 3.70
N VAL A 39 -11.90 2.35 4.51
CA VAL A 39 -12.25 0.93 4.54
C VAL A 39 -13.73 0.78 4.21
N GLY A 40 -14.03 0.10 3.12
CA GLY A 40 -15.37 -0.29 2.71
C GLY A 40 -15.82 -1.58 3.37
N GLY A 41 -17.13 -1.70 3.62
CA GLY A 41 -17.74 -2.88 4.21
C GLY A 41 -17.89 -4.05 3.22
N ALA A 42 -18.60 -5.09 3.67
CA ALA A 42 -18.86 -6.29 2.89
C ALA A 42 -19.64 -6.02 1.59
N ASP A 43 -20.40 -4.92 1.56
CA ASP A 43 -21.18 -4.40 0.43
C ASP A 43 -20.33 -3.88 -0.74
N VAL A 44 -19.05 -3.56 -0.50
CA VAL A 44 -18.12 -3.12 -1.53
C VAL A 44 -17.34 -4.31 -2.09
N PRO A 45 -17.09 -4.42 -3.40
CA PRO A 45 -16.20 -5.46 -3.95
C PRO A 45 -14.83 -5.44 -3.29
N SER A 46 -14.26 -6.62 -2.98
CA SER A 46 -13.03 -6.75 -2.17
C SER A 46 -11.87 -5.89 -2.68
N TRP A 47 -11.70 -5.79 -4.00
CA TRP A 47 -10.66 -4.99 -4.65
C TRP A 47 -10.84 -3.47 -4.52
N ARG A 48 -12.03 -2.99 -4.13
CA ARG A 48 -12.36 -1.56 -3.96
C ARG A 48 -12.58 -1.16 -2.50
N ARG A 49 -12.43 -2.09 -1.55
CA ARG A 49 -12.66 -1.84 -0.12
C ARG A 49 -11.61 -0.91 0.48
N VAL A 50 -10.38 -0.98 0.00
CA VAL A 50 -9.28 -0.26 0.62
C VAL A 50 -8.85 0.91 -0.26
N LEU A 51 -8.77 2.08 0.34
CA LEU A 51 -8.06 3.23 -0.22
C LEU A 51 -6.90 3.57 0.70
N VAL A 52 -5.70 3.64 0.14
CA VAL A 52 -4.48 4.04 0.85
C VAL A 52 -3.86 5.26 0.19
N GLU A 53 -3.36 6.14 1.03
CA GLU A 53 -2.36 7.14 0.67
C GLU A 53 -0.98 6.53 0.89
N VAL A 54 -0.03 6.81 0.00
CA VAL A 54 1.36 6.35 0.13
C VAL A 54 2.27 7.56 0.07
N ASP A 55 2.99 7.79 1.16
CA ASP A 55 4.01 8.83 1.28
C ASP A 55 5.40 8.21 1.17
N CYS A 56 6.24 8.76 0.31
CA CYS A 56 7.67 8.48 0.35
C CYS A 56 8.28 9.20 1.56
N VAL A 57 9.04 8.46 2.37
CA VAL A 57 9.76 8.96 3.54
C VAL A 57 11.25 8.67 3.36
N GLY A 58 12.07 9.71 3.38
CA GLY A 58 13.51 9.62 3.11
C GLY A 58 14.13 10.99 2.96
#